data_AF-A0A952LB83-F1
#
_entry.id   AF-A0A952LB83-F1
#
_cell.length_a   1.000
_cell.length_b   1.000
_cell.length_c   1.000
_cell.angle_alpha   90.00
_cell.angle_beta   90.00
_cell.angle_gamma   90.00
#
_symmetry.space_group_name_H-M   'P 1'
#
loop_
_entity.id
_entity.type
_entity.pdbx_description
1 polymer ?
#
loop_
_entity_poly.entity_id
_entity_poly.type
_entity_poly.pdbx_seq_one_letter_code
_entity_poly.pdbx_strand_id
1 'polypeptide(L)' 'GGIGPHNAAAARALGAYAIDVGSSVDEIPGEKSAEKIAALFEALRPVSRQKLRQCA' A
#
# COMPACT_ATOMS: atom_id res chain seq x y z
N GLY A 1 -1.12 -4.20 13.74
CA GLY A 1 -0.75 -5.25 12.77
C GLY A 1 -1.95 -5.60 11.92
N GLY A 2 -1.75 -6.06 10.68
CA GLY A 2 -2.84 -6.36 9.73
C GLY A 2 -3.11 -5.26 8.69
N ILE A 3 -2.13 -4.40 8.43
CA ILE A 3 -2.26 -3.32 7.44
C ILE A 3 -1.93 -3.88 6.05
N GLY A 4 -2.79 -3.66 5.06
CA GLY A 4 -2.62 -4.11 3.68
C GLY A 4 -3.37 -3.20 2.70
N PRO A 5 -3.47 -3.57 1.40
CA PRO A 5 -4.06 -2.72 0.37
C PRO A 5 -5.47 -2.20 0.72
N HIS A 6 -6.27 -3.01 1.41
CA HIS A 6 -7.67 -2.70 1.76
C HIS A 6 -7.83 -1.63 2.86
N ASN A 7 -6.80 -1.34 3.66
CA ASN A 7 -6.88 -0.39 4.79
C ASN A 7 -5.68 0.57 4.91
N ALA A 8 -4.69 0.48 4.02
CA ALA A 8 -3.46 1.27 4.12
C ALA A 8 -3.70 2.79 4.06
N ALA A 9 -4.67 3.25 3.28
CA ALA A 9 -5.04 4.67 3.22
C ALA A 9 -5.57 5.18 4.57
N ALA A 10 -6.42 4.40 5.24
CA ALA A 10 -6.93 4.74 6.57
C ALA A 10 -5.81 4.73 7.62
N ALA A 11 -4.91 3.74 7.57
CA ALA A 11 -3.75 3.68 8.45
C ALA A 11 -2.82 4.89 8.28
N ARG A 12 -2.58 5.33 7.04
CA ARG A 12 -1.80 6.55 6.73
C ARG A 12 -2.44 7.80 7.32
N ALA A 13 -3.77 7.92 7.26
CA ALA A 13 -4.49 9.10 7.73
C ALA A 13 -4.32 9.34 9.24
N LEU A 14 -3.92 8.34 10.02
CA LEU A 14 -3.61 8.49 11.44
C LEU A 14 -2.35 9.32 11.71
N GLY A 15 -1.54 9.61 10.68
CA GLY A 15 -0.36 10.48 10.82
C GLY A 15 0.86 9.80 11.45
N ALA A 16 0.89 8.46 11.48
CA ALA A 16 2.07 7.72 11.91
C ALA A 16 3.29 8.04 11.01
N TYR A 17 4.49 8.03 11.60
CA TYR A 17 5.73 8.28 10.86
C TYR A 17 5.94 7.30 9.69
N ALA A 18 5.65 6.02 9.94
CA ALA A 18 5.76 4.96 8.96
C ALA A 18 4.66 3.92 9.17
N ILE A 19 4.40 3.14 8.12
CA ILE A 19 3.53 1.96 8.15
C ILE A 19 4.39 0.76 7.82
N ASP A 20 4.38 -0.23 8.71
CA ASP A 20 4.98 -1.53 8.46
C ASP A 20 3.90 -2.55 8.05
N VAL A 21 4.23 -3.38 7.05
CA VAL A 21 3.33 -4.40 6.50
C VAL A 21 4.03 -5.75 6.44
N GLY A 22 3.29 -6.81 6.77
CA GLY A 22 3.80 -8.18 6.84
C GLY A 22 2.92 -9.14 6.06
N SER A 23 2.16 -9.96 6.77
CA SER A 23 1.36 -11.06 6.23
C SER A 23 0.27 -10.65 5.23
N SER A 24 -0.17 -9.41 5.23
CA SER A 24 -1.20 -8.89 4.33
C SER A 24 -0.74 -8.76 2.87
N VAL A 25 0.57 -8.79 2.63
CA VAL A 25 1.20 -8.76 1.30
C VAL A 25 1.93 -10.06 0.98
N ASP A 26 1.74 -11.09 1.80
CA ASP A 26 2.26 -12.43 1.55
C ASP A 26 1.33 -13.18 0.59
N GLU A 27 1.89 -14.00 -0.29
CA GLU A 27 1.13 -15.01 -1.04
C GLU A 27 0.84 -16.20 -0.13
N ILE A 28 1.91 -16.72 0.47
CA ILE A 28 1.92 -17.67 1.59
C ILE A 28 2.84 -17.10 2.68
N PRO A 29 2.68 -17.50 3.96
CA PRO A 29 3.49 -16.92 5.05
C PRO A 29 4.99 -16.94 4.76
N GLY A 30 5.61 -15.76 4.72
CA GLY A 30 7.04 -15.59 4.44
C GLY A 30 7.41 -15.41 2.96
N GLU A 31 6.49 -15.61 2.03
CA GLU A 31 6.68 -15.35 0.59
C GLU A 31 5.85 -14.15 0.14
N LYS A 32 6.49 -13.13 -0.44
CA LYS A 32 5.81 -11.89 -0.83
C LYS A 32 5.11 -12.02 -2.18
N SER A 33 3.88 -11.51 -2.26
CA SER A 33 3.11 -11.39 -3.50
C SER A 33 3.40 -10.06 -4.17
N ALA A 34 3.99 -10.08 -5.36
CA ALA A 34 4.29 -8.86 -6.13
C ALA A 34 3.01 -8.06 -6.45
N GLU A 35 1.91 -8.74 -6.73
CA GLU A 35 0.61 -8.12 -6.99
C GLU A 35 0.07 -7.38 -5.75
N LYS A 36 0.10 -8.01 -4.57
CA LYS A 36 -0.38 -7.39 -3.33
C LYS A 36 0.49 -6.20 -2.92
N ILE A 37 1.80 -6.28 -3.16
CA ILE A 37 2.72 -5.15 -2.96
C ILE A 37 2.36 -4.00 -3.90
N ALA A 38 2.14 -4.27 -5.19
CA ALA A 38 1.74 -3.24 -6.15
C ALA A 38 0.41 -2.59 -5.76
N ALA A 39 -0.58 -3.38 -5.34
CA ALA A 39 -1.87 -2.90 -4.87
C ALA A 39 -1.73 -2.02 -3.61
N LEU A 40 -0.83 -2.36 -2.68
CA LEU A 40 -0.56 -1.55 -1.49
C LEU A 40 -0.02 -0.18 -1.88
N PHE A 41 0.97 -0.13 -2.77
CA PHE A 41 1.54 1.15 -3.23
C PHE A 41 0.55 1.96 -4.05
N GLU A 42 -0.35 1.33 -4.81
CA GLU A 42 -1.42 2.03 -5.50
C GLU A 42 -2.42 2.65 -4.52
N ALA A 43 -2.84 1.90 -3.48
CA ALA A 43 -3.72 2.42 -2.42
C ALA A 43 -3.10 3.59 -1.64
N LEU A 44 -1.77 3.64 -1.52
CA LEU A 44 -1.04 4.72 -0.84
C LEU A 44 -0.63 5.87 -1.77
N ARG A 45 -0.85 5.75 -3.08
CA ARG A 45 -0.33 6.69 -4.09
C ARG A 45 -0.94 8.08 -3.88
N PRO A 46 -0.13 9.14 -3.69
CA PRO A 46 -0.65 10.49 -3.48
C PRO A 46 -1.20 11.09 -4.78
N VAL A 47 -2.14 12.02 -4.66
CA VAL A 47 -2.76 12.74 -5.79
C VAL A 47 -1.70 13.39 -6.71
N SER A 48 -0.60 13.90 -6.16
CA SER A 48 0.51 14.46 -6.95
C SER A 48 1.09 13.46 -7.96
N ARG A 49 1.13 12.17 -7.63
CA ARG A 49 1.59 11.09 -8.51
C ARG A 49 0.52 10.60 -9.48
N GLN A 50 -0.75 10.94 -9.26
CA GLN A 50 -1.86 10.59 -10.16
C GLN A 50 -1.97 11.58 -11.31
N LYS A 51 -1.76 12.88 -11.05
CA LYS A 51 -1.76 13.93 -12.09
C LYS A 51 -0.74 13.65 -13.21
N LEU A 52 0.41 13.08 -12.90
CA LEU A 52 1.42 12.69 -13.89
C LEU A 52 0.92 11.63 -14.89
N ARG A 53 -0.01 10.74 -14.50
CA ARG A 53 -0.60 9.74 -15.40
C ARG A 53 -1.63 10.34 -16.36
N GLN A 54 -2.19 11.51 -16.06
CA GLN A 54 -3.19 12.17 -16.90
C GLN A 54 -2.56 12.91 -18.10
N CYS A 55 -1.25 13.12 -18.07
CA CYS A 55 -0.51 13.82 -19.12
C CYS A 55 0.24 12.87 -20.08
N ALA A 56 0.14 11.56 -19.87
CA ALA A 56 0.76 10.51 -20.68
C ALA A 56 -0.31 9.83 -21.54
#